data_AF-A0A960SAE1-F1
#
_entry.id   AF-A0A960SAE1-F1
#
_cell.length_a   1.000
_cell.length_b   1.000
_cell.length_c   1.000
_cell.angle_alpha   90.00
_cell.angle_beta   90.00
_cell.angle_gamma   90.00
#
_symmetry.space_group_name_H-M   'P 1'
#
loop_
_entity.id
_entity.type
_entity.pdbx_description
1 polymer ?
#
loop_
_entity_poly.entity_id
_entity_poly.type
_entity_poly.pdbx_seq_one_letter_code
_entity_poly.pdbx_strand_id
1 'polypeptide(L)'
;MITTSKSLACLVLRFIELSRASTPDRECWETLRDLIVLLRERGFPQIDEVDSVLNVLLKVSYQIEKKGDYSNALEIAVIESLYQCLYSDEMRAQVRLESDPSPNRSAPYFSEELWKSTIREKMIEQFIRDFDRFLPSGQLKSDWEAVDKSHVKTYLTDKKQGYSQYQKFSPSLQNALALVSEQLDQFLPHALQQQCDIKYGIDEEDGGISAIPFAAAKTPNRGSRFSSAYIEMNYTYQAYAKVGISRDLLRDHLALLQKKVRLEAEKNGIPIEETPSWKTFCKIRRELPMPLFHYNGEEFDALHCQVNAGVASKLDFASRIVMPHLESAAKQLTFTPHNLAQLIERSSGFTGTLWNGQSLNASFTAHPAAGTDSKTLLLLWEKSMREVHVLKQGSIDEQLKALSQIPHAMLIDAGGYFREGDNDFMAAKMHQLHKKPVIFYTREGEERIF
;
A
#
# COMPACT_ATOMS: atom_id res chain seq x y z
N MET A 1 21.33 14.76 -13.08
CA MET A 1 21.85 13.37 -13.01
C MET A 1 20.66 12.46 -12.82
N ILE A 2 20.37 11.53 -13.74
CA ILE A 2 19.26 10.57 -13.59
C ILE A 2 19.83 9.37 -12.84
N THR A 3 19.63 9.33 -11.52
CA THR A 3 20.28 8.33 -10.66
C THR A 3 19.32 7.23 -10.20
N THR A 4 18.01 7.39 -10.43
CA THR A 4 16.98 6.46 -9.95
C THR A 4 15.92 6.19 -11.01
N SER A 5 15.25 5.02 -10.89
CA SER A 5 14.08 4.65 -11.70
C SER A 5 12.98 5.71 -11.64
N LYS A 6 12.74 6.28 -10.44
CA LYS A 6 11.78 7.37 -10.23
C LYS A 6 12.16 8.64 -10.99
N SER A 7 13.44 9.02 -11.00
CA SER A 7 13.90 10.21 -11.74
C SER A 7 13.69 10.03 -13.25
N LEU A 8 13.92 8.82 -13.76
CA LEU A 8 13.69 8.50 -15.16
C LEU A 8 12.19 8.51 -15.50
N ALA A 9 11.36 7.92 -14.64
CA ALA A 9 9.91 7.96 -14.77
C ALA A 9 9.40 9.40 -14.84
N CYS A 10 9.86 10.28 -13.94
CA CYS A 10 9.51 11.70 -13.93
C CYS A 10 9.92 12.39 -15.24
N LEU A 11 11.11 12.10 -15.77
CA LEU A 11 11.60 12.67 -17.02
C LEU A 11 10.69 12.29 -18.21
N VAL A 12 10.35 11.01 -18.34
CA VAL A 12 9.47 10.53 -19.43
C VAL A 12 8.07 11.13 -19.30
N LEU A 13 7.52 11.13 -18.09
CA LEU A 13 6.18 11.65 -17.86
C LEU A 13 6.12 13.16 -18.15
N ARG A 14 7.16 13.92 -17.77
CA ARG A 14 7.27 15.35 -18.09
C ARG A 14 7.37 15.60 -19.60
N PHE A 15 8.11 14.75 -20.33
CA PHE A 15 8.16 14.82 -21.79
C PHE A 15 6.78 14.61 -22.43
N ILE A 16 6.01 13.61 -21.97
CA ILE A 16 4.66 13.36 -22.47
C ILE A 16 3.70 14.48 -22.08
N GLU A 17 3.84 15.05 -20.89
CA GLU A 17 3.05 16.21 -20.47
C GLU A 17 3.30 17.40 -21.40
N LEU A 18 4.57 17.76 -21.63
CA LEU A 18 4.93 18.85 -22.54
C LEU A 18 4.47 18.60 -23.97
N SER A 19 4.56 17.37 -24.49
CA SER A 19 4.10 17.08 -25.85
C SER A 19 2.59 17.24 -26.05
N ARG A 20 1.81 17.27 -24.96
CA ARG A 20 0.35 17.45 -24.96
C ARG A 20 -0.08 18.87 -24.60
N ALA A 21 0.84 19.74 -24.18
CA ALA A 21 0.53 21.11 -23.86
C ALA A 21 0.12 21.89 -25.12
N SER A 22 -0.85 22.79 -25.00
CA SER A 22 -1.28 23.66 -26.10
C SER A 22 -0.20 24.65 -26.53
N THR A 23 0.68 25.03 -25.61
CA THR A 23 1.84 25.90 -25.84
C THR A 23 3.05 25.33 -25.10
N PRO A 24 3.72 24.30 -25.64
CA PRO A 24 4.86 23.68 -24.98
C PRO A 24 6.06 24.63 -24.97
N ASP A 25 6.82 24.60 -23.87
CA ASP A 25 8.19 25.09 -23.87
C ASP A 25 9.02 24.21 -24.81
N ARG A 26 9.28 24.74 -26.01
CA ARG A 26 9.89 23.98 -27.11
C ARG A 26 11.32 23.58 -26.80
N GLU A 27 12.10 24.44 -26.15
CA GLU A 27 13.50 24.15 -25.81
C GLU A 27 13.58 23.03 -24.77
N CYS A 28 12.74 23.10 -23.74
CA CYS A 28 12.62 22.05 -22.73
C CYS A 28 12.17 20.72 -23.37
N TRP A 29 11.17 20.77 -24.26
CA TRP A 29 10.67 19.58 -24.96
C TRP A 29 11.72 18.93 -25.87
N GLU A 30 12.44 19.72 -26.67
CA GLU A 30 13.51 19.22 -27.56
C GLU A 30 14.64 18.59 -26.74
N THR A 31 15.06 19.23 -25.64
CA THR A 31 16.07 18.68 -24.72
C THR A 31 15.64 17.34 -24.13
N LEU A 32 14.39 17.24 -23.64
CA LEU A 32 13.86 16.01 -23.08
C LEU A 32 13.72 14.90 -24.13
N ARG A 33 13.32 15.25 -25.35
CA ARG A 33 13.26 14.32 -26.49
C ARG A 33 14.63 13.72 -26.75
N ASP A 34 15.65 14.57 -26.87
CA ASP A 34 17.01 14.14 -27.23
C ASP A 34 17.61 13.27 -26.11
N LEU A 35 17.33 13.58 -24.84
CA LEU A 35 17.67 12.72 -23.70
C LEU A 35 16.98 11.35 -23.76
N ILE A 36 15.68 11.30 -24.08
CA ILE A 36 14.95 10.03 -24.20
C ILE A 36 15.49 9.20 -25.38
N VAL A 37 15.78 9.83 -26.52
CA VAL A 37 16.42 9.16 -27.66
C VAL A 37 17.77 8.59 -27.26
N LEU A 38 18.60 9.39 -26.57
CA LEU A 38 19.90 8.94 -26.08
C LEU A 38 19.79 7.73 -25.14
N LEU A 39 18.82 7.74 -24.22
CA LEU A 39 18.56 6.62 -23.32
C LEU A 39 18.07 5.37 -24.07
N ARG A 40 17.24 5.55 -25.10
CA ARG A 40 16.73 4.45 -25.91
C ARG A 40 17.76 3.83 -26.83
N GLU A 41 18.71 4.63 -27.32
CA GLU A 41 19.75 4.20 -28.27
C GLU A 41 21.07 3.81 -27.61
N ARG A 42 21.32 4.28 -26.38
CA ARG A 42 22.63 4.10 -25.71
C ARG A 42 22.54 3.81 -24.22
N GLY A 43 21.33 3.65 -23.67
CA GLY A 43 21.16 3.32 -22.27
C GLY A 43 21.47 1.85 -21.99
N PHE A 44 22.29 1.60 -20.97
CA PHE A 44 22.64 0.27 -20.49
C PHE A 44 22.61 0.22 -18.96
N PRO A 45 21.44 0.32 -18.30
CA PRO A 45 21.35 0.21 -16.86
C PRO A 45 21.80 -1.18 -16.40
N GLN A 46 22.63 -1.16 -15.37
CA GLN A 46 22.85 -2.31 -14.51
C GLN A 46 21.95 -2.14 -13.29
N ILE A 47 20.99 -3.02 -13.15
CA ILE A 47 19.97 -2.97 -12.11
C ILE A 47 20.36 -4.00 -11.05
N ASP A 48 20.73 -3.52 -9.87
CA ASP A 48 20.80 -4.38 -8.70
C ASP A 48 19.39 -4.58 -8.12
N GLU A 49 19.11 -5.78 -7.60
CA GLU A 49 17.78 -6.22 -7.17
C GLU A 49 16.67 -5.91 -8.20
N VAL A 50 16.74 -6.55 -9.36
CA VAL A 50 15.78 -6.34 -10.47
C VAL A 50 14.32 -6.48 -10.02
N ASP A 51 14.05 -7.39 -9.09
CA ASP A 51 12.74 -7.62 -8.47
C ASP A 51 12.26 -6.42 -7.63
N SER A 52 13.17 -5.76 -6.90
CA SER A 52 12.88 -4.52 -6.17
C SER A 52 12.59 -3.36 -7.13
N VAL A 53 13.41 -3.18 -8.17
CA VAL A 53 13.28 -2.07 -9.13
C VAL A 53 12.10 -2.25 -10.09
N LEU A 54 11.73 -3.49 -10.39
CA LEU A 54 10.57 -3.81 -11.23
C LEU A 54 9.28 -4.05 -10.44
N ASN A 55 9.27 -3.70 -9.16
CA ASN A 55 8.09 -3.81 -8.32
C ASN A 55 6.97 -2.88 -8.79
N VAL A 56 5.77 -3.44 -9.00
CA VAL A 56 4.55 -2.73 -9.44
C VAL A 56 4.22 -1.54 -8.53
N LEU A 57 4.60 -1.61 -7.24
CA LEU A 57 4.41 -0.55 -6.27
C LEU A 57 5.23 0.71 -6.57
N LEU A 58 6.29 0.62 -7.40
CA LEU A 58 7.11 1.75 -7.85
C LEU A 58 6.50 2.55 -9.01
N LYS A 59 5.22 2.34 -9.31
CA LYS A 59 4.45 3.13 -10.27
C LYS A 59 4.53 4.62 -9.94
N VAL A 60 4.92 5.44 -10.91
CA VAL A 60 4.86 6.92 -10.84
C VAL A 60 3.69 7.39 -11.69
N SER A 61 2.83 8.24 -11.13
CA SER A 61 1.65 8.76 -11.82
C SER A 61 1.61 10.29 -11.74
N TYR A 62 1.38 10.96 -12.87
CA TYR A 62 1.01 12.37 -12.93
C TYR A 62 -0.45 12.50 -13.37
N GLN A 63 -1.20 13.36 -12.69
CA GLN A 63 -2.57 13.67 -13.07
C GLN A 63 -2.55 14.73 -14.19
N ILE A 64 -3.27 14.48 -15.29
CA ILE A 64 -3.36 15.41 -16.44
C ILE A 64 -4.61 16.29 -16.34
N GLU A 65 -5.70 15.72 -15.83
CA GLU A 65 -7.00 16.38 -15.77
C GLU A 65 -7.38 16.77 -14.34
N LYS A 66 -8.35 17.69 -14.25
CA LYS A 66 -8.94 18.12 -12.98
C LYS A 66 -9.45 16.90 -12.22
N LYS A 67 -9.14 16.87 -10.92
CA LYS A 67 -9.53 15.82 -9.98
C LYS A 67 -11.02 15.56 -10.07
N GLY A 68 -11.38 14.28 -10.23
CA GLY A 68 -12.74 13.79 -10.11
C GLY A 68 -12.87 12.93 -8.87
N ASP A 69 -14.08 12.87 -8.33
CA ASP A 69 -14.45 11.94 -7.27
C ASP A 69 -14.24 10.49 -7.74
N TYR A 70 -13.77 9.62 -6.85
CA TYR A 70 -13.66 8.19 -7.12
C TYR A 70 -15.05 7.56 -7.19
N SER A 71 -15.50 7.19 -8.39
CA SER A 71 -16.89 6.80 -8.60
C SER A 71 -17.16 5.29 -8.63
N ASN A 72 -16.15 4.43 -8.50
CA ASN A 72 -16.35 2.99 -8.61
C ASN A 72 -16.80 2.36 -7.29
N ALA A 73 -18.11 2.39 -7.05
CA ALA A 73 -18.74 1.89 -5.84
C ALA A 73 -18.50 0.39 -5.59
N LEU A 74 -18.34 -0.41 -6.65
CA LEU A 74 -18.07 -1.84 -6.52
C LEU A 74 -16.68 -2.09 -5.92
N GLU A 75 -15.67 -1.36 -6.39
CA GLU A 75 -14.30 -1.51 -5.87
C GLU A 75 -14.20 -1.05 -4.42
N ILE A 76 -14.87 0.06 -4.07
CA ILE A 76 -14.96 0.53 -2.68
C ILE A 76 -15.56 -0.55 -1.78
N ALA A 77 -16.68 -1.15 -2.20
CA ALA A 77 -17.37 -2.20 -1.43
C ALA A 77 -16.54 -3.48 -1.32
N VAL A 78 -15.82 -3.86 -2.38
CA VAL A 78 -14.89 -4.99 -2.34
C VAL A 78 -13.78 -4.75 -1.33
N ILE A 79 -13.14 -3.58 -1.32
CA ILE A 79 -12.06 -3.30 -0.36
C ILE A 79 -12.62 -3.17 1.06
N GLU A 80 -13.75 -2.50 1.23
CA GLU A 80 -14.49 -2.46 2.50
C GLU A 80 -14.72 -3.86 3.06
N SER A 81 -15.19 -4.80 2.22
CA SER A 81 -15.47 -6.17 2.64
C SER A 81 -14.25 -6.88 3.21
N LEU A 82 -13.07 -6.70 2.59
CA LEU A 82 -11.82 -7.27 3.06
C LEU A 82 -11.43 -6.67 4.41
N TYR A 83 -11.65 -5.38 4.60
CA TYR A 83 -11.43 -4.71 5.88
C TYR A 83 -12.43 -5.16 6.96
N GLN A 84 -13.70 -5.40 6.61
CA GLN A 84 -14.68 -5.98 7.52
C GLN A 84 -14.29 -7.41 7.94
N CYS A 85 -13.75 -8.23 7.02
CA CYS A 85 -13.16 -9.54 7.37
C CYS A 85 -11.96 -9.37 8.31
N LEU A 86 -11.05 -8.45 7.97
CA LEU A 86 -9.80 -8.22 8.67
C LEU A 86 -10.00 -7.77 10.13
N TYR A 87 -11.04 -6.99 10.41
CA TYR A 87 -11.39 -6.52 11.76
C TYR A 87 -12.49 -7.35 12.44
N SER A 88 -12.85 -8.50 11.88
CA SER A 88 -13.78 -9.42 12.52
C SER A 88 -13.16 -10.07 13.77
N ASP A 89 -14.00 -10.52 14.71
CA ASP A 89 -13.53 -11.17 15.93
C ASP A 89 -12.74 -12.46 15.64
N GLU A 90 -13.12 -13.18 14.58
CA GLU A 90 -12.40 -14.37 14.09
C GLU A 90 -10.97 -14.00 13.71
N MET A 91 -10.76 -12.90 12.99
CA MET A 91 -9.45 -12.46 12.54
C MET A 91 -8.62 -11.84 13.66
N ARG A 92 -9.25 -11.08 14.55
CA ARG A 92 -8.61 -10.53 15.78
C ARG A 92 -8.07 -11.61 16.70
N ALA A 93 -8.66 -12.81 16.68
CA ALA A 93 -8.11 -13.94 17.41
C ALA A 93 -6.78 -14.43 16.84
N GLN A 94 -6.48 -14.14 15.56
CA GLN A 94 -5.34 -14.67 14.83
C GLN A 94 -4.20 -13.65 14.69
N VAL A 95 -4.50 -12.37 14.59
CA VAL A 95 -3.51 -11.32 14.35
C VAL A 95 -3.83 -10.04 15.12
N ARG A 96 -2.77 -9.42 15.64
CA ARG A 96 -2.80 -8.06 16.17
C ARG A 96 -2.34 -7.08 15.10
N LEU A 97 -3.28 -6.23 14.68
CA LEU A 97 -3.05 -5.14 13.75
C LEU A 97 -2.72 -3.85 14.51
N GLU A 98 -1.85 -3.02 13.94
CA GLU A 98 -1.45 -1.73 14.52
C GLU A 98 -2.63 -0.74 14.59
N SER A 99 -3.50 -0.79 13.58
CA SER A 99 -4.65 0.08 13.43
C SER A 99 -5.93 -0.41 14.12
N ASP A 100 -5.89 -1.55 14.82
CA ASP A 100 -7.05 -2.02 15.60
C ASP A 100 -7.15 -1.22 16.91
N PRO A 101 -8.27 -0.51 17.17
CA PRO A 101 -8.44 0.24 18.42
C PRO A 101 -8.56 -0.67 19.65
N SER A 102 -8.87 -1.95 19.45
CA SER A 102 -9.08 -2.92 20.53
C SER A 102 -8.35 -4.23 20.25
N PRO A 103 -7.00 -4.21 20.14
CA PRO A 103 -6.25 -5.36 19.66
C PRO A 103 -6.25 -6.48 20.70
N ASN A 104 -6.43 -7.72 20.24
CA ASN A 104 -6.19 -8.89 21.07
C ASN A 104 -4.69 -9.00 21.40
N ARG A 105 -4.33 -8.73 22.66
CA ARG A 105 -2.92 -8.72 23.10
C ARG A 105 -2.26 -10.10 23.09
N SER A 106 -3.05 -11.17 23.06
CA SER A 106 -2.56 -12.54 22.99
C SER A 106 -2.26 -12.98 21.56
N ALA A 107 -2.77 -12.27 20.55
CA ALA A 107 -2.50 -12.57 19.16
C ALA A 107 -1.10 -12.05 18.75
N PRO A 108 -0.39 -12.76 17.84
CA PRO A 108 0.88 -12.30 17.31
C PRO A 108 0.73 -10.98 16.55
N TYR A 109 1.79 -10.16 16.53
CA TYR A 109 1.83 -9.00 15.64
C TYR A 109 1.77 -9.44 14.18
N PHE A 110 1.17 -8.60 13.33
CA PHE A 110 1.23 -8.78 11.89
C PHE A 110 2.67 -8.94 11.40
N SER A 111 2.90 -9.94 10.54
CA SER A 111 4.13 -10.11 9.77
C SER A 111 3.77 -10.69 8.39
N GLU A 112 4.67 -10.56 7.42
CA GLU A 112 4.43 -11.11 6.08
C GLU A 112 4.36 -12.63 6.08
N GLU A 113 5.17 -13.27 6.94
CA GLU A 113 5.17 -14.72 7.12
C GLU A 113 3.82 -15.18 7.68
N LEU A 114 3.32 -14.52 8.73
CA LEU A 114 2.00 -14.81 9.30
C LEU A 114 0.88 -14.60 8.27
N TRP A 115 1.01 -13.56 7.44
CA TRP A 115 0.08 -13.30 6.35
C TRP A 115 0.02 -14.48 5.38
N LYS A 116 1.19 -14.89 4.85
CA LYS A 116 1.32 -15.98 3.88
C LYS A 116 0.90 -17.33 4.45
N SER A 117 1.21 -17.60 5.72
CA SER A 117 0.98 -18.92 6.33
C SER A 117 -0.45 -19.14 6.83
N THR A 118 -1.17 -18.08 7.21
CA THR A 118 -2.42 -18.25 7.97
C THR A 118 -3.48 -17.22 7.63
N ILE A 119 -3.16 -15.92 7.66
CA ILE A 119 -4.19 -14.87 7.57
C ILE A 119 -4.81 -14.84 6.17
N ARG A 120 -4.00 -14.97 5.11
CA ARG A 120 -4.48 -14.91 3.73
C ARG A 120 -5.55 -15.98 3.44
N GLU A 121 -5.32 -17.22 3.84
CA GLU A 121 -6.28 -18.30 3.60
C GLU A 121 -7.59 -18.07 4.37
N LYS A 122 -7.51 -17.71 5.66
CA LYS A 122 -8.69 -17.38 6.47
C LYS A 122 -9.48 -16.21 5.91
N MET A 123 -8.80 -15.18 5.40
CA MET A 123 -9.45 -14.06 4.73
C MET A 123 -10.18 -14.49 3.47
N ILE A 124 -9.60 -15.37 2.64
CA ILE A 124 -10.27 -15.92 1.45
C ILE A 124 -11.55 -16.67 1.86
N GLU A 125 -11.46 -17.54 2.86
CA GLU A 125 -12.59 -18.34 3.32
C GLU A 125 -13.72 -17.46 3.88
N GLN A 126 -13.37 -16.48 4.71
CA GLN A 126 -14.33 -15.55 5.29
C GLN A 126 -14.95 -14.65 4.21
N PHE A 127 -14.14 -14.12 3.29
CA PHE A 127 -14.62 -13.31 2.17
C PHE A 127 -15.63 -14.08 1.32
N ILE A 128 -15.33 -15.33 0.94
CA ILE A 128 -16.25 -16.17 0.15
C ILE A 128 -17.55 -16.44 0.92
N ARG A 129 -17.45 -16.73 2.22
CA ARG A 129 -18.61 -16.99 3.10
C ARG A 129 -19.52 -15.77 3.23
N ASP A 130 -18.94 -14.59 3.37
CA ASP A 130 -19.66 -13.37 3.73
C ASP A 130 -19.90 -12.44 2.53
N PHE A 131 -19.45 -12.79 1.31
CA PHE A 131 -19.50 -11.95 0.11
C PHE A 131 -20.89 -11.32 -0.16
N ASP A 132 -21.95 -12.11 -0.01
CA ASP A 132 -23.33 -11.66 -0.24
C ASP A 132 -23.76 -10.51 0.69
N ARG A 133 -23.16 -10.41 1.88
CA ARG A 133 -23.44 -9.34 2.84
C ARG A 133 -22.82 -8.01 2.41
N PHE A 134 -21.75 -8.06 1.63
CA PHE A 134 -20.93 -6.90 1.32
C PHE A 134 -21.26 -6.27 -0.03
N LEU A 135 -21.99 -6.97 -0.90
CA LEU A 135 -22.34 -6.46 -2.21
C LEU A 135 -23.30 -5.26 -2.11
N PRO A 136 -23.01 -4.14 -2.80
CA PRO A 136 -24.00 -3.10 -3.03
C PRO A 136 -25.20 -3.74 -3.71
N SER A 137 -26.39 -3.57 -3.11
CA SER A 137 -27.63 -4.24 -3.47
C SER A 137 -27.76 -4.53 -4.97
N GLY A 138 -27.59 -5.79 -5.35
CA GLY A 138 -27.93 -6.33 -6.67
C GLY A 138 -26.84 -6.36 -7.73
N GLN A 139 -25.70 -5.65 -7.60
CA GLN A 139 -24.76 -5.52 -8.73
C GLN A 139 -24.02 -6.81 -9.13
N LEU A 140 -23.82 -7.74 -8.21
CA LEU A 140 -23.15 -9.03 -8.48
C LEU A 140 -23.89 -10.24 -7.91
N LYS A 141 -25.09 -10.05 -7.35
CA LYS A 141 -25.75 -11.10 -6.57
C LYS A 141 -26.05 -12.34 -7.43
N SER A 142 -26.65 -12.14 -8.61
CA SER A 142 -26.94 -13.24 -9.55
C SER A 142 -25.67 -13.93 -10.05
N ASP A 143 -24.64 -13.14 -10.37
CA ASP A 143 -23.37 -13.65 -10.88
C ASP A 143 -22.65 -14.48 -9.81
N TRP A 144 -22.70 -14.01 -8.56
CA TRP A 144 -22.15 -14.73 -7.43
C TRP A 144 -22.92 -16.02 -7.19
N GLU A 145 -24.25 -15.99 -7.06
CA GLU A 145 -25.08 -17.18 -6.82
C GLU A 145 -24.90 -18.27 -7.88
N ALA A 146 -24.64 -17.89 -9.14
CA ALA A 146 -24.41 -18.82 -10.24
C ALA A 146 -23.02 -19.50 -10.24
N VAL A 147 -22.04 -18.96 -9.49
CA VAL A 147 -20.66 -19.44 -9.50
C VAL A 147 -20.39 -20.42 -8.37
N ASP A 148 -19.72 -21.53 -8.72
CA ASP A 148 -19.16 -22.47 -7.76
C ASP A 148 -18.04 -21.82 -6.93
N LYS A 149 -18.26 -21.76 -5.61
CA LYS A 149 -17.35 -21.12 -4.64
C LYS A 149 -16.01 -21.83 -4.54
N SER A 150 -15.95 -23.12 -4.85
CA SER A 150 -14.69 -23.86 -4.88
C SER A 150 -13.77 -23.32 -5.96
N HIS A 151 -14.29 -22.97 -7.14
CA HIS A 151 -13.51 -22.36 -8.21
C HIS A 151 -12.99 -20.97 -7.85
N VAL A 152 -13.79 -20.18 -7.11
CA VAL A 152 -13.35 -18.87 -6.59
C VAL A 152 -12.23 -19.06 -5.58
N LYS A 153 -12.37 -19.99 -4.63
CA LYS A 153 -11.31 -20.33 -3.66
C LYS A 153 -10.05 -20.77 -4.38
N THR A 154 -10.14 -21.65 -5.37
CA THR A 154 -8.98 -22.09 -6.16
C THR A 154 -8.31 -20.92 -6.87
N TYR A 155 -9.05 -20.01 -7.51
CA TYR A 155 -8.47 -18.84 -8.17
C TYR A 155 -7.75 -17.91 -7.18
N LEU A 156 -8.36 -17.62 -6.04
CA LEU A 156 -7.77 -16.74 -5.03
C LEU A 156 -6.58 -17.39 -4.33
N THR A 157 -6.54 -18.71 -4.17
CA THR A 157 -5.41 -19.41 -3.55
C THR A 157 -4.27 -19.72 -4.52
N ASP A 158 -4.60 -20.23 -5.71
CA ASP A 158 -3.67 -20.57 -6.79
C ASP A 158 -4.21 -20.06 -8.14
N LYS A 159 -3.75 -18.86 -8.52
CA LYS A 159 -4.13 -18.22 -9.79
C LYS A 159 -3.90 -19.12 -10.99
N LYS A 160 -2.81 -19.91 -11.02
CA LYS A 160 -2.46 -20.74 -12.19
C LYS A 160 -3.49 -21.85 -12.37
N GLN A 161 -3.90 -22.48 -11.28
CA GLN A 161 -4.89 -23.55 -11.32
C GLN A 161 -6.32 -23.01 -11.58
N GLY A 162 -6.70 -21.89 -10.96
CA GLY A 162 -8.05 -21.35 -11.04
C GLY A 162 -8.37 -20.51 -12.29
N TYR A 163 -7.35 -20.09 -13.06
CA TYR A 163 -7.53 -19.13 -14.16
C TYR A 163 -8.55 -19.58 -15.22
N SER A 164 -8.56 -20.86 -15.58
CA SER A 164 -9.47 -21.40 -16.61
C SER A 164 -10.96 -21.27 -16.23
N GLN A 165 -11.28 -21.32 -14.94
CA GLN A 165 -12.64 -21.13 -14.45
C GLN A 165 -12.96 -19.64 -14.26
N TYR A 166 -11.98 -18.87 -13.78
CA TYR A 166 -12.07 -17.42 -13.68
C TYR A 166 -12.48 -16.77 -15.02
N GLN A 167 -11.92 -17.23 -16.14
CA GLN A 167 -12.26 -16.72 -17.48
C GLN A 167 -13.72 -16.94 -17.89
N LYS A 168 -14.46 -17.81 -17.20
CA LYS A 168 -15.88 -18.09 -17.49
C LYS A 168 -16.84 -17.22 -16.67
N PHE A 169 -16.35 -16.49 -15.67
CA PHE A 169 -17.17 -15.61 -14.84
C PHE A 169 -17.58 -14.35 -15.62
N SER A 170 -18.60 -13.63 -15.13
CA SER A 170 -19.00 -12.35 -15.73
C SER A 170 -17.86 -11.33 -15.63
N PRO A 171 -17.73 -10.37 -16.57
CA PRO A 171 -16.67 -9.36 -16.51
C PRO A 171 -16.65 -8.56 -15.19
N SER A 172 -17.82 -8.24 -14.64
CA SER A 172 -17.92 -7.51 -13.37
C SER A 172 -17.40 -8.34 -12.20
N LEU A 173 -17.72 -9.64 -12.14
CA LEU A 173 -17.20 -10.55 -11.12
C LEU A 173 -15.70 -10.80 -11.32
N GLN A 174 -15.24 -10.92 -12.57
CA GLN A 174 -13.81 -11.05 -12.90
C GLN A 174 -13.00 -9.87 -12.38
N ASN A 175 -13.49 -8.64 -12.58
CA ASN A 175 -12.83 -7.43 -12.08
C ASN A 175 -12.82 -7.40 -10.55
N ALA A 176 -13.94 -7.73 -9.90
CA ALA A 176 -14.01 -7.79 -8.44
C ALA A 176 -13.03 -8.81 -7.86
N LEU A 177 -12.99 -10.04 -8.41
CA LEU A 177 -12.08 -11.09 -7.95
C LEU A 177 -10.61 -10.79 -8.26
N ALA A 178 -10.32 -10.13 -9.39
CA ALA A 178 -8.97 -9.66 -9.69
C ALA A 178 -8.51 -8.63 -8.67
N LEU A 179 -9.37 -7.67 -8.30
CA LEU A 179 -9.08 -6.69 -7.25
C LEU A 179 -8.85 -7.37 -5.90
N VAL A 180 -9.72 -8.31 -5.50
CA VAL A 180 -9.54 -9.10 -4.26
C VAL A 180 -8.20 -9.81 -4.27
N SER A 181 -7.86 -10.45 -5.38
CA SER A 181 -6.60 -11.17 -5.48
C SER A 181 -5.39 -10.24 -5.39
N GLU A 182 -5.43 -9.08 -6.03
CA GLU A 182 -4.36 -8.09 -5.94
C GLU A 182 -4.23 -7.49 -4.53
N GLN A 183 -5.37 -7.25 -3.87
CA GLN A 183 -5.40 -6.83 -2.47
C GLN A 183 -4.75 -7.87 -1.56
N LEU A 184 -5.10 -9.14 -1.72
CA LEU A 184 -4.59 -10.23 -0.87
C LEU A 184 -3.10 -10.54 -1.11
N ASP A 185 -2.64 -10.40 -2.35
CA ASP A 185 -1.27 -10.78 -2.72
C ASP A 185 -0.27 -9.64 -2.54
N GLN A 186 -0.69 -8.39 -2.73
CA GLN A 186 0.23 -7.24 -2.77
C GLN A 186 -0.19 -6.12 -1.83
N PHE A 187 -1.41 -5.58 -1.98
CA PHE A 187 -1.72 -4.29 -1.37
C PHE A 187 -1.98 -4.34 0.14
N LEU A 188 -2.77 -5.31 0.62
CA LEU A 188 -3.02 -5.48 2.06
C LEU A 188 -1.75 -5.84 2.82
N PRO A 189 -0.96 -6.87 2.46
CA PRO A 189 0.22 -7.20 3.23
C PRO A 189 1.21 -6.03 3.29
N HIS A 190 1.37 -5.28 2.19
CA HIS A 190 2.18 -4.06 2.18
C HIS A 190 1.62 -2.98 3.11
N ALA A 191 0.31 -2.70 3.01
CA ALA A 191 -0.32 -1.62 3.77
C ALA A 191 -0.37 -1.91 5.27
N LEU A 192 -0.53 -3.18 5.67
CA LEU A 192 -0.59 -3.61 7.08
C LEU A 192 0.77 -3.63 7.78
N GLN A 193 1.88 -3.60 7.02
CA GLN A 193 3.23 -3.43 7.58
C GLN A 193 3.52 -1.96 7.95
N GLN A 194 2.78 -1.01 7.39
CA GLN A 194 3.02 0.40 7.65
C GLN A 194 2.33 0.85 8.93
N GLN A 195 2.98 1.74 9.68
CA GLN A 195 2.45 2.29 10.91
C GLN A 195 1.64 3.57 10.65
N CYS A 196 0.39 3.58 11.06
CA CYS A 196 -0.46 4.76 11.04
C CYS A 196 0.09 5.82 12.01
N ASP A 197 -0.04 7.09 11.64
CA ASP A 197 0.52 8.28 12.30
C ASP A 197 2.05 8.41 12.22
N ILE A 198 2.72 7.49 11.53
CA ILE A 198 4.18 7.54 11.30
C ILE A 198 4.50 7.62 9.81
N LYS A 199 3.94 6.71 9.01
CA LYS A 199 4.15 6.65 7.57
C LYS A 199 3.01 7.25 6.77
N TYR A 200 1.82 7.27 7.36
CA TYR A 200 0.61 7.82 6.78
C TYR A 200 -0.36 8.24 7.87
N GLY A 201 -1.35 9.06 7.54
CA GLY A 201 -2.45 9.41 8.44
C GLY A 201 -3.40 10.41 7.78
N ILE A 202 -4.45 10.81 8.51
CA ILE A 202 -5.37 11.87 8.07
C ILE A 202 -4.79 13.23 8.49
N ASP A 203 -4.74 14.18 7.56
CA ASP A 203 -4.32 15.55 7.85
C ASP A 203 -5.52 16.41 8.25
N GLU A 204 -5.92 16.30 9.53
CA GLU A 204 -7.09 17.02 10.04
C GLU A 204 -6.91 18.54 10.01
N GLU A 205 -5.67 19.04 10.09
CA GLU A 205 -5.38 20.49 10.10
C GLU A 205 -5.75 21.19 8.79
N ASP A 206 -5.64 20.49 7.65
CA ASP A 206 -5.99 21.01 6.33
C ASP A 206 -7.39 20.56 5.87
N GLY A 207 -8.20 20.05 6.79
CA GLY A 207 -9.52 19.48 6.48
C GLY A 207 -9.44 18.24 5.59
N GLY A 208 -8.29 17.54 5.59
CA GLY A 208 -8.09 16.32 4.84
C GLY A 208 -9.02 15.22 5.32
N ILE A 209 -9.62 14.49 4.39
CA ILE A 209 -10.54 13.38 4.69
C ILE A 209 -9.95 12.01 4.33
N SER A 210 -8.87 11.96 3.56
CA SER A 210 -8.18 10.74 3.16
C SER A 210 -6.77 10.67 3.73
N ALA A 211 -6.22 9.45 3.76
CA ALA A 211 -4.85 9.26 4.21
C ALA A 211 -3.88 9.93 3.23
N ILE A 212 -2.86 10.58 3.78
CA ILE A 212 -1.71 11.08 3.03
C ILE A 212 -0.39 10.55 3.62
N PRO A 213 0.70 10.52 2.84
CA PRO A 213 2.00 10.14 3.37
C PRO A 213 2.49 11.12 4.43
N PHE A 214 3.13 10.61 5.47
CA PHE A 214 3.79 11.41 6.50
C PHE A 214 5.31 11.37 6.29
N ALA A 215 5.97 12.52 6.43
CA ALA A 215 7.44 12.62 6.35
C ALA A 215 8.11 12.12 7.64
N ALA A 216 7.45 12.31 8.77
CA ALA A 216 7.83 11.85 10.10
C ALA A 216 6.56 11.62 10.94
N ALA A 217 6.71 11.14 12.17
CA ALA A 217 5.58 10.96 13.09
C ALA A 217 4.71 12.22 13.15
N LYS A 218 3.42 12.06 12.83
CA LYS A 218 2.40 13.13 12.78
C LYS A 218 2.80 14.36 11.96
N THR A 219 3.66 14.19 10.94
CA THR A 219 4.11 15.28 10.08
C THR A 219 3.65 15.01 8.64
N PRO A 220 2.47 15.53 8.24
CA PRO A 220 1.92 15.26 6.92
C PRO A 220 2.77 15.83 5.80
N ASN A 221 2.93 15.07 4.72
CA ASN A 221 3.62 15.51 3.51
C ASN A 221 2.57 15.89 2.45
N ARG A 222 2.00 17.09 2.58
CA ARG A 222 0.89 17.61 1.75
C ARG A 222 1.17 17.63 0.24
N GLY A 223 2.45 17.64 -0.16
CA GLY A 223 2.86 17.57 -1.57
C GLY A 223 2.97 16.14 -2.13
N SER A 224 2.90 15.13 -1.28
CA SER A 224 3.07 13.72 -1.65
C SER A 224 1.76 12.96 -1.67
N ARG A 225 1.72 11.89 -2.46
CA ARG A 225 0.57 10.99 -2.61
C ARG A 225 1.04 9.55 -2.68
N PHE A 226 0.13 8.63 -2.43
CA PHE A 226 0.37 7.22 -2.70
C PHE A 226 0.37 6.95 -4.21
N SER A 227 1.12 5.93 -4.63
CA SER A 227 1.26 5.55 -6.05
C SER A 227 -0.02 4.95 -6.65
N SER A 228 -0.98 4.57 -5.80
CA SER A 228 -2.22 3.89 -6.16
C SER A 228 -3.37 4.35 -5.26
N ALA A 229 -4.54 4.58 -5.86
CA ALA A 229 -5.77 4.89 -5.12
C ALA A 229 -6.19 3.73 -4.20
N TYR A 230 -5.92 2.48 -4.59
CA TYR A 230 -6.21 1.31 -3.75
C TYR A 230 -5.35 1.26 -2.48
N ILE A 231 -4.09 1.73 -2.57
CA ILE A 231 -3.22 1.86 -1.40
C ILE A 231 -3.69 3.01 -0.51
N GLU A 232 -4.09 4.13 -1.10
CA GLU A 232 -4.72 5.25 -0.38
C GLU A 232 -5.99 4.82 0.35
N MET A 233 -6.86 4.02 -0.30
CA MET A 233 -8.04 3.42 0.34
C MET A 233 -7.66 2.55 1.55
N ASN A 234 -6.67 1.66 1.39
CA ASN A 234 -6.20 0.81 2.47
C ASN A 234 -5.71 1.61 3.67
N TYR A 235 -4.88 2.63 3.44
CA TYR A 235 -4.40 3.50 4.51
C TYR A 235 -5.53 4.34 5.13
N THR A 236 -6.48 4.80 4.32
CA THR A 236 -7.64 5.55 4.78
C THR A 236 -8.52 4.68 5.69
N TYR A 237 -8.81 3.44 5.31
CA TYR A 237 -9.56 2.51 6.17
C TYR A 237 -8.82 2.20 7.47
N GLN A 238 -7.49 1.98 7.43
CA GLN A 238 -6.70 1.77 8.64
C GLN A 238 -6.73 2.99 9.57
N ALA A 239 -6.57 4.19 9.02
CA ALA A 239 -6.60 5.43 9.79
C ALA A 239 -7.96 5.64 10.47
N TYR A 240 -9.08 5.44 9.76
CA TYR A 240 -10.41 5.54 10.36
C TYR A 240 -10.72 4.42 11.34
N ALA A 241 -10.21 3.19 11.14
CA ALA A 241 -10.35 2.14 12.13
C ALA A 241 -9.70 2.54 13.46
N LYS A 242 -8.47 3.08 13.38
CA LYS A 242 -7.66 3.50 14.52
C LYS A 242 -8.20 4.76 15.21
N VAL A 243 -8.28 5.87 14.49
CA VAL A 243 -8.61 7.20 15.05
C VAL A 243 -10.11 7.42 15.17
N GLY A 244 -10.91 6.81 14.29
CA GLY A 244 -12.35 7.04 14.21
C GLY A 244 -12.72 8.26 13.36
N ILE A 245 -14.01 8.54 13.28
CA ILE A 245 -14.55 9.68 12.54
C ILE A 245 -14.51 10.91 13.46
N SER A 246 -13.89 12.01 13.01
CA SER A 246 -13.83 13.26 13.77
C SER A 246 -15.20 13.96 13.84
N ARG A 247 -15.40 14.78 14.88
CA ARG A 247 -16.64 15.58 15.04
C ARG A 247 -16.80 16.57 13.89
N ASP A 248 -15.72 17.21 13.48
CA ASP A 248 -15.77 18.24 12.42
C ASP A 248 -16.13 17.62 11.07
N LEU A 249 -15.55 16.48 10.71
CA LEU A 249 -15.92 15.75 9.49
C LEU A 249 -17.41 15.37 9.48
N LEU A 250 -17.92 14.85 10.59
CA LEU A 250 -19.34 14.49 10.69
C LEU A 250 -20.25 15.73 10.57
N ARG A 251 -19.87 16.84 11.20
CA ARG A 251 -20.61 18.11 11.14
C ARG A 251 -20.64 18.67 9.72
N ASP A 252 -19.50 18.72 9.06
CA ASP A 252 -19.37 19.21 7.69
C ASP A 252 -20.19 18.35 6.72
N HIS A 253 -20.19 17.04 6.93
CA HIS A 253 -21.01 16.13 6.14
C HIS A 253 -22.51 16.36 6.34
N LEU A 254 -22.98 16.54 7.59
CA LEU A 254 -24.38 16.87 7.85
C LEU A 254 -24.80 18.20 7.22
N ALA A 255 -23.94 19.21 7.28
CA ALA A 255 -24.18 20.50 6.62
C ALA A 255 -24.27 20.35 5.10
N LEU A 256 -23.41 19.51 4.50
CA LEU A 256 -23.47 19.19 3.08
C LEU A 256 -24.79 18.48 2.72
N LEU A 257 -25.24 17.52 3.52
CA LEU A 257 -26.51 16.83 3.32
C LEU A 257 -27.70 17.80 3.42
N GLN A 258 -27.73 18.67 4.43
CA GLN A 258 -28.76 19.71 4.55
C GLN A 258 -28.85 20.57 3.29
N LYS A 259 -27.70 20.98 2.74
CA LYS A 259 -27.65 21.75 1.49
C LYS A 259 -28.13 20.94 0.29
N LYS A 260 -27.66 19.70 0.12
CA LYS A 260 -28.04 18.84 -1.00
C LYS A 260 -29.52 18.49 -0.99
N VAL A 261 -30.09 18.15 0.16
CA VAL A 261 -31.52 17.84 0.30
C VAL A 261 -32.40 19.00 -0.14
N ARG A 262 -32.06 20.25 0.26
CA ARG A 262 -32.80 21.44 -0.19
C ARG A 262 -32.73 21.63 -1.71
N LEU A 263 -31.52 21.52 -2.28
CA LEU A 263 -31.31 21.66 -3.71
C LEU A 263 -32.00 20.55 -4.52
N GLU A 264 -31.97 19.30 -4.04
CA GLU A 264 -32.61 18.15 -4.69
C GLU A 264 -34.14 18.27 -4.66
N ALA A 265 -34.71 18.71 -3.54
CA ALA A 265 -36.15 18.94 -3.40
C ALA A 265 -36.62 20.09 -4.30
N GLU A 266 -35.92 21.21 -4.30
CA GLU A 266 -36.24 22.38 -5.13
C GLU A 266 -36.11 22.06 -6.63
N LYS A 267 -34.99 21.44 -7.03
CA LYS A 267 -34.72 21.13 -8.44
C LYS A 267 -35.71 20.13 -9.04
N ASN A 268 -36.12 19.13 -8.27
CA ASN A 268 -36.95 18.03 -8.78
C ASN A 268 -38.43 18.17 -8.39
N GLY A 269 -38.80 19.16 -7.56
CA GLY A 269 -40.16 19.32 -7.06
C GLY A 269 -40.66 18.14 -6.22
N ILE A 270 -39.75 17.44 -5.52
CA ILE A 270 -40.06 16.28 -4.68
C ILE A 270 -39.99 16.63 -3.19
N PRO A 271 -40.72 15.92 -2.31
CA PRO A 271 -40.57 16.05 -0.87
C PRO A 271 -39.14 15.79 -0.41
N ILE A 272 -38.73 16.48 0.66
CA ILE A 272 -37.40 16.35 1.30
C ILE A 272 -37.09 14.89 1.61
N GLU A 273 -38.07 14.14 2.10
CA GLU A 273 -37.96 12.76 2.55
C GLU A 273 -37.69 11.77 1.41
N GLU A 274 -38.05 12.15 0.18
CA GLU A 274 -37.85 11.31 -1.01
C GLU A 274 -36.48 11.52 -1.66
N THR A 275 -35.79 12.60 -1.29
CA THR A 275 -34.49 12.97 -1.87
C THR A 275 -33.43 11.89 -1.60
N PRO A 276 -32.51 11.62 -2.57
CA PRO A 276 -31.38 10.73 -2.35
C PRO A 276 -30.54 11.10 -1.12
N SER A 277 -30.28 12.39 -0.91
CA SER A 277 -29.49 12.85 0.23
C SER A 277 -30.19 12.62 1.58
N TRP A 278 -31.52 12.70 1.65
CA TRP A 278 -32.26 12.32 2.87
C TRP A 278 -32.17 10.83 3.15
N LYS A 279 -32.25 9.99 2.11
CA LYS A 279 -32.05 8.54 2.25
C LYS A 279 -30.65 8.21 2.76
N THR A 280 -29.63 8.96 2.32
CA THR A 280 -28.26 8.85 2.84
C THR A 280 -28.21 9.23 4.33
N PHE A 281 -28.81 10.35 4.74
CA PHE A 281 -28.91 10.73 6.15
C PHE A 281 -29.58 9.63 7.00
N CYS A 282 -30.69 9.07 6.52
CA CYS A 282 -31.39 7.97 7.21
C CYS A 282 -30.52 6.73 7.37
N LYS A 283 -29.64 6.41 6.41
CA LYS A 283 -28.68 5.30 6.55
C LYS A 283 -27.62 5.57 7.63
N ILE A 284 -27.13 6.81 7.73
CA ILE A 284 -26.12 7.20 8.73
C ILE A 284 -26.74 7.24 10.14
N ARG A 285 -27.91 7.87 10.29
CA ARG A 285 -28.60 7.96 11.59
C ARG A 285 -29.18 6.63 12.05
N ARG A 286 -29.47 5.71 11.12
CA ARG A 286 -30.16 4.44 11.40
C ARG A 286 -31.47 4.70 12.15
N GLU A 287 -31.60 4.17 13.37
CA GLU A 287 -32.78 4.29 14.21
C GLU A 287 -32.73 5.51 15.15
N LEU A 288 -31.65 6.30 15.13
CA LEU A 288 -31.56 7.48 15.99
C LEU A 288 -32.66 8.49 15.67
N PRO A 289 -33.41 8.97 16.68
CA PRO A 289 -34.48 9.95 16.51
C PRO A 289 -33.92 11.38 16.32
N MET A 290 -32.94 11.53 15.44
CA MET A 290 -32.27 12.80 15.14
C MET A 290 -32.85 13.43 13.87
N PRO A 291 -33.33 14.69 13.89
CA PRO A 291 -33.72 15.41 12.69
C PRO A 291 -32.50 15.96 11.94
N LEU A 292 -32.55 16.02 10.60
CA LEU A 292 -31.43 16.54 9.81
C LEU A 292 -31.18 18.04 10.02
N PHE A 293 -32.24 18.86 10.12
CA PHE A 293 -32.12 20.33 10.06
C PHE A 293 -32.01 21.02 11.42
N HIS A 294 -32.48 20.38 12.50
CA HIS A 294 -32.65 21.00 13.81
C HIS A 294 -32.23 20.06 14.94
N TYR A 295 -31.04 19.48 14.82
CA TYR A 295 -30.49 18.64 15.87
C TYR A 295 -29.79 19.47 16.95
N ASN A 296 -29.83 19.00 18.19
CA ASN A 296 -29.10 19.58 19.33
C ASN A 296 -27.74 18.89 19.53
N GLY A 297 -26.98 19.36 20.53
CA GLY A 297 -25.64 18.82 20.84
C GLY A 297 -25.67 17.36 21.32
N GLU A 298 -26.69 16.95 22.09
CA GLU A 298 -26.82 15.59 22.60
C GLU A 298 -27.14 14.60 21.46
N GLU A 299 -28.02 14.98 20.54
CA GLU A 299 -28.36 14.19 19.36
C GLU A 299 -27.15 14.05 18.42
N PHE A 300 -26.37 15.12 18.25
CA PHE A 300 -25.14 15.07 17.48
C PHE A 300 -24.09 14.16 18.13
N ASP A 301 -23.90 14.27 19.45
CA ASP A 301 -22.95 13.43 20.18
C ASP A 301 -23.39 11.96 20.18
N ALA A 302 -24.70 11.67 20.25
CA ALA A 302 -25.23 10.32 20.08
C ALA A 302 -24.94 9.76 18.68
N LEU A 303 -25.10 10.56 17.62
CA LEU A 303 -24.74 10.16 16.26
C LEU A 303 -23.23 9.90 16.12
N HIS A 304 -22.40 10.79 16.67
CA HIS A 304 -20.95 10.67 16.65
C HIS A 304 -20.49 9.38 17.37
N CYS A 305 -21.08 9.09 18.54
CA CYS A 305 -20.88 7.83 19.26
C CYS A 305 -21.34 6.62 18.44
N GLN A 306 -22.51 6.67 17.79
CA GLN A 306 -23.01 5.55 16.95
C GLN A 306 -22.07 5.24 15.77
N VAL A 307 -21.62 6.27 15.07
CA VAL A 307 -20.71 6.12 13.92
C VAL A 307 -19.36 5.53 14.37
N ASN A 308 -18.92 5.87 15.59
CA ASN A 308 -17.68 5.35 16.17
C ASN A 308 -17.85 4.10 17.05
N ALA A 309 -19.06 3.55 17.20
CA ALA A 309 -19.36 2.48 18.16
C ALA A 309 -18.59 1.17 17.90
N GLY A 310 -18.14 0.95 16.66
CA GLY A 310 -17.33 -0.20 16.29
C GLY A 310 -16.65 0.01 14.95
N VAL A 311 -15.64 -0.83 14.65
CA VAL A 311 -14.87 -0.71 13.42
C VAL A 311 -15.76 -0.86 12.19
N ALA A 312 -16.72 -1.78 12.20
CA ALA A 312 -17.67 -1.94 11.09
C ALA A 312 -18.45 -0.64 10.77
N SER A 313 -18.93 0.10 11.80
CA SER A 313 -19.62 1.38 11.58
C SER A 313 -18.70 2.47 11.05
N LYS A 314 -17.44 2.52 11.53
CA LYS A 314 -16.42 3.45 11.04
C LYS A 314 -16.08 3.19 9.58
N LEU A 315 -15.91 1.92 9.21
CA LEU A 315 -15.65 1.51 7.83
C LEU A 315 -16.83 1.83 6.92
N ASP A 316 -18.06 1.51 7.31
CA ASP A 316 -19.27 1.84 6.52
C ASP A 316 -19.40 3.36 6.30
N PHE A 317 -19.09 4.18 7.31
CA PHE A 317 -19.04 5.63 7.14
C PHE A 317 -17.95 6.04 6.15
N ALA A 318 -16.72 5.53 6.30
CA ALA A 318 -15.62 5.83 5.41
C ALA A 318 -15.94 5.43 3.96
N SER A 319 -16.47 4.23 3.72
CA SER A 319 -16.85 3.72 2.40
C SER A 319 -17.90 4.59 1.70
N ARG A 320 -18.89 5.08 2.45
CA ARG A 320 -20.01 5.86 1.88
C ARG A 320 -19.67 7.33 1.69
N ILE A 321 -18.87 7.89 2.59
CA ILE A 321 -18.67 9.34 2.69
C ILE A 321 -17.28 9.73 2.24
N VAL A 322 -16.25 9.05 2.71
CA VAL A 322 -14.87 9.45 2.45
C VAL A 322 -14.39 8.90 1.11
N MET A 323 -14.54 7.59 0.89
CA MET A 323 -13.97 6.91 -0.28
C MET A 323 -14.42 7.51 -1.63
N PRO A 324 -15.69 7.94 -1.79
CA PRO A 324 -16.11 8.59 -3.04
C PRO A 324 -15.39 9.91 -3.31
N HIS A 325 -14.87 10.58 -2.28
CA HIS A 325 -14.13 11.83 -2.42
C HIS A 325 -12.62 11.62 -2.54
N LEU A 326 -12.15 10.37 -2.59
CA LEU A 326 -10.76 10.13 -2.99
C LEU A 326 -10.54 10.68 -4.39
N GLU A 327 -9.44 11.40 -4.53
CA GLU A 327 -9.16 12.08 -5.77
C GLU A 327 -8.66 11.07 -6.80
N SER A 328 -9.57 10.67 -7.69
CA SER A 328 -9.20 9.97 -8.91
C SER A 328 -8.92 11.00 -9.99
N ALA A 329 -7.89 10.77 -10.81
CA ALA A 329 -7.78 11.53 -12.05
C ALA A 329 -8.25 10.63 -13.18
N ALA A 330 -9.31 11.06 -13.87
CA ALA A 330 -9.87 10.35 -15.02
C ALA A 330 -8.81 10.09 -16.10
N LYS A 331 -7.81 10.97 -16.20
CA LYS A 331 -6.61 10.76 -16.99
C LYS A 331 -5.37 10.98 -16.14
N GLN A 332 -4.58 9.93 -16.03
CA GLN A 332 -3.25 9.95 -15.43
C GLN A 332 -2.23 9.47 -16.46
N LEU A 333 -1.08 10.15 -16.53
CA LEU A 333 0.11 9.56 -17.12
C LEU A 333 0.72 8.65 -16.07
N THR A 334 0.82 7.38 -16.40
CA THR A 334 1.47 6.39 -15.54
C THR A 334 2.75 5.92 -16.19
N PHE A 335 3.82 5.84 -15.40
CA PHE A 335 5.03 5.11 -15.74
C PHE A 335 5.17 3.94 -14.77
N THR A 336 5.08 2.74 -15.31
CA THR A 336 5.27 1.49 -14.59
C THR A 336 6.69 0.97 -14.81
N PRO A 337 7.17 0.04 -13.97
CA PRO A 337 8.46 -0.59 -14.23
C PRO A 337 8.53 -1.37 -15.55
N HIS A 338 7.39 -1.78 -16.13
CA HIS A 338 7.39 -2.33 -17.48
C HIS A 338 7.77 -1.28 -18.53
N ASN A 339 7.37 -0.01 -18.34
CA ASN A 339 7.78 1.08 -19.22
C ASN A 339 9.27 1.37 -19.09
N LEU A 340 9.82 1.26 -17.87
CA LEU A 340 11.27 1.38 -17.63
C LEU A 340 12.08 0.41 -18.49
N ALA A 341 11.69 -0.87 -18.46
CA ALA A 341 12.35 -1.93 -19.21
C ALA A 341 12.32 -1.72 -20.74
N GLN A 342 11.25 -1.10 -21.25
CA GLN A 342 11.06 -0.84 -22.69
C GLN A 342 11.72 0.45 -23.17
N LEU A 343 11.96 1.40 -22.27
CA LEU A 343 12.50 2.71 -22.61
C LEU A 343 13.96 2.63 -23.07
N ILE A 344 14.69 1.64 -22.57
CA ILE A 344 16.15 1.58 -22.65
C ILE A 344 16.58 0.44 -23.58
N GLU A 345 17.64 0.65 -24.38
CA GLU A 345 18.08 -0.30 -25.42
C GLU A 345 18.29 -1.71 -24.86
N ARG A 346 19.09 -1.82 -23.80
CA ARG A 346 19.34 -3.08 -23.11
C ARG A 346 19.40 -2.84 -21.62
N SER A 347 18.72 -3.69 -20.87
CA SER A 347 18.81 -3.70 -19.42
C SER A 347 19.44 -5.01 -18.97
N SER A 348 20.35 -4.92 -18.01
CA SER A 348 20.92 -6.08 -17.33
C SER A 348 20.72 -5.91 -15.84
N GLY A 349 20.56 -7.00 -15.11
CA GLY A 349 20.46 -6.89 -13.68
C GLY A 349 20.54 -8.23 -12.98
N PHE A 350 20.76 -8.14 -11.69
CA PHE A 350 20.95 -9.28 -10.81
C PHE A 350 19.85 -9.25 -9.74
N THR A 351 19.43 -10.43 -9.32
CA THR A 351 18.57 -10.59 -8.14
C THR A 351 18.99 -11.86 -7.43
N GLY A 352 19.02 -11.81 -6.10
CA GLY A 352 19.22 -12.99 -5.27
C GLY A 352 18.01 -13.91 -5.26
N THR A 353 16.84 -13.45 -5.71
CA THR A 353 15.59 -14.22 -5.63
C THR A 353 14.81 -14.18 -6.96
N LEU A 354 15.09 -15.14 -7.83
CA LEU A 354 14.45 -15.30 -9.15
C LEU A 354 13.00 -15.84 -9.12
N TRP A 355 12.38 -15.91 -7.94
CA TRP A 355 11.10 -16.60 -7.70
C TRP A 355 9.93 -16.02 -8.51
N ASN A 356 10.01 -14.75 -8.90
CA ASN A 356 9.03 -14.03 -9.71
C ASN A 356 9.52 -13.72 -11.14
N GLY A 357 10.52 -14.44 -11.66
CA GLY A 357 11.08 -14.15 -13.00
C GLY A 357 10.05 -14.08 -14.15
N GLN A 358 8.90 -14.75 -14.00
CA GLN A 358 7.78 -14.73 -14.96
C GLN A 358 6.98 -13.42 -14.97
N SER A 359 7.06 -12.61 -13.91
CA SER A 359 6.38 -11.30 -13.83
C SER A 359 7.26 -10.15 -14.32
N LEU A 360 8.53 -10.40 -14.66
CA LEU A 360 9.41 -9.40 -15.25
C LEU A 360 8.92 -9.03 -16.65
N ASN A 361 9.34 -7.86 -17.16
CA ASN A 361 9.01 -7.48 -18.54
C ASN A 361 9.54 -8.56 -19.51
N ALA A 362 8.78 -8.87 -20.58
CA ALA A 362 9.16 -9.85 -21.59
C ALA A 362 10.50 -9.55 -22.28
N SER A 363 11.00 -8.32 -22.20
CA SER A 363 12.35 -7.96 -22.64
C SER A 363 13.46 -8.56 -21.78
N PHE A 364 13.17 -8.94 -20.54
CA PHE A 364 14.10 -9.65 -19.67
C PHE A 364 14.00 -11.16 -19.92
N THR A 365 15.13 -11.76 -20.26
CA THR A 365 15.27 -13.21 -20.24
C THR A 365 15.92 -13.59 -18.92
N ALA A 366 15.13 -14.12 -18.00
CA ALA A 366 15.60 -14.63 -16.73
C ALA A 366 16.45 -15.88 -16.97
N HIS A 367 17.75 -15.77 -16.79
CA HIS A 367 18.65 -16.91 -16.83
C HIS A 367 19.00 -17.30 -15.39
N PRO A 368 18.48 -18.41 -14.86
CA PRO A 368 19.02 -18.98 -13.64
C PRO A 368 20.45 -19.40 -13.97
N ALA A 369 21.42 -18.67 -13.43
CA ALA A 369 22.81 -19.04 -13.60
C ALA A 369 23.10 -20.18 -12.61
N ALA A 370 23.00 -21.42 -13.09
CA ALA A 370 23.33 -22.59 -12.30
C ALA A 370 24.78 -22.47 -11.78
N GLY A 371 24.92 -22.36 -10.46
CA GLY A 371 26.20 -22.21 -9.81
C GLY A 371 26.74 -20.79 -9.70
N THR A 372 26.02 -19.71 -10.01
CA THR A 372 26.49 -18.34 -9.65
C THR A 372 26.39 -18.03 -8.18
N ASP A 373 25.51 -18.69 -7.43
CA ASP A 373 25.51 -18.55 -5.97
C ASP A 373 26.85 -19.07 -5.46
N SER A 374 27.21 -20.28 -5.90
CA SER A 374 28.49 -20.92 -5.60
C SER A 374 29.67 -20.21 -6.23
N LYS A 375 29.57 -19.64 -7.44
CA LYS A 375 30.68 -18.99 -8.16
C LYS A 375 30.90 -17.55 -7.74
N THR A 376 29.86 -16.84 -7.30
CA THR A 376 29.97 -15.53 -6.65
C THR A 376 30.47 -15.74 -5.22
N LEU A 377 29.96 -16.73 -4.48
CA LEU A 377 30.54 -17.15 -3.20
C LEU A 377 31.98 -17.63 -3.38
N LEU A 378 32.30 -18.45 -4.39
CA LEU A 378 33.64 -18.95 -4.68
C LEU A 378 34.55 -17.84 -5.22
N LEU A 379 34.06 -16.87 -5.98
CA LEU A 379 34.86 -15.71 -6.40
C LEU A 379 35.12 -14.80 -5.20
N LEU A 380 34.13 -14.58 -4.34
CA LEU A 380 34.33 -13.91 -3.05
C LEU A 380 35.30 -14.70 -2.16
N TRP A 381 35.26 -16.03 -2.19
CA TRP A 381 36.13 -16.95 -1.45
C TRP A 381 37.56 -16.96 -2.01
N GLU A 382 37.72 -17.12 -3.32
CA GLU A 382 38.99 -17.14 -4.08
C GLU A 382 39.65 -15.76 -4.13
N LYS A 383 38.86 -14.68 -4.10
CA LYS A 383 39.36 -13.29 -4.08
C LYS A 383 39.45 -12.71 -2.67
N SER A 384 38.88 -13.36 -1.64
CA SER A 384 39.14 -13.01 -0.24
C SER A 384 40.58 -13.36 0.07
N MET A 385 41.47 -12.39 -0.03
CA MET A 385 42.91 -12.66 0.01
C MET A 385 43.43 -13.16 1.37
N ARG A 386 42.63 -13.26 2.43
CA ARG A 386 43.06 -13.80 3.73
C ARG A 386 41.87 -14.40 4.48
N GLU A 387 41.97 -15.69 4.82
CA GLU A 387 41.23 -16.42 5.87
C GLU A 387 39.70 -16.22 5.93
N VAL A 388 38.95 -17.26 5.53
CA VAL A 388 37.50 -17.32 5.79
C VAL A 388 37.27 -17.67 7.26
N HIS A 389 36.83 -16.69 8.05
CA HIS A 389 36.46 -16.89 9.44
C HIS A 389 34.98 -17.26 9.56
N VAL A 390 34.69 -18.50 9.98
CA VAL A 390 33.32 -18.95 10.24
C VAL A 390 32.90 -18.52 11.64
N LEU A 391 31.91 -17.63 11.73
CA LEU A 391 31.27 -17.28 12.99
C LEU A 391 30.28 -18.38 13.37
N LYS A 392 30.57 -19.09 14.47
CA LYS A 392 29.61 -20.04 15.04
C LYS A 392 28.43 -19.26 15.64
N GLN A 393 27.23 -19.82 15.48
CA GLN A 393 26.04 -19.28 16.12
C GLN A 393 26.19 -19.38 17.65
N GLY A 394 25.93 -18.28 18.36
CA GLY A 394 26.16 -18.18 19.80
C GLY A 394 25.58 -16.88 20.36
N SER A 395 25.90 -16.55 21.60
CA SER A 395 25.52 -15.26 22.20
C SER A 395 26.22 -14.09 21.49
N ILE A 396 25.60 -12.90 21.52
CA ILE A 396 26.16 -11.69 20.90
C ILE A 396 27.61 -11.44 21.37
N ASP A 397 27.87 -11.60 22.67
CA ASP A 397 29.20 -11.35 23.24
C ASP A 397 30.24 -12.35 22.70
N GLU A 398 29.87 -13.61 22.47
CA GLU A 398 30.75 -14.63 21.86
C GLU A 398 31.02 -14.34 20.38
N GLN A 399 30.00 -13.91 19.64
CA GLN A 399 30.11 -13.58 18.22
C GLN A 399 30.93 -12.30 18.01
N LEU A 400 30.72 -11.26 18.83
CA LEU A 400 31.52 -10.04 18.82
C LEU A 400 32.98 -10.32 19.19
N LYS A 401 33.22 -11.18 20.18
CA LYS A 401 34.57 -11.61 20.55
C LYS A 401 35.25 -12.37 19.42
N ALA A 402 34.53 -13.23 18.70
CA ALA A 402 35.07 -13.94 17.54
C ALA A 402 35.40 -12.98 16.38
N LEU A 403 34.54 -12.00 16.11
CA LEU A 403 34.80 -10.94 15.11
C LEU A 403 36.04 -10.10 15.45
N SER A 404 36.27 -9.83 16.73
CA SER A 404 37.40 -9.02 17.20
C SER A 404 38.78 -9.66 16.98
N GLN A 405 38.82 -10.97 16.76
CA GLN A 405 40.03 -11.73 16.50
C GLN A 405 40.46 -11.62 15.03
N ILE A 406 39.62 -11.07 14.15
CA ILE A 406 39.87 -10.95 12.71
C ILE A 406 40.73 -9.69 12.45
N PRO A 407 41.99 -9.83 11.99
CA PRO A 407 42.86 -8.69 11.76
C PRO A 407 42.34 -7.81 10.62
N HIS A 408 42.28 -6.49 10.84
CA HIS A 408 41.89 -5.48 9.83
C HIS A 408 40.46 -5.58 9.28
N ALA A 409 39.52 -6.14 10.03
CA ALA A 409 38.12 -6.17 9.61
C ALA A 409 37.49 -4.77 9.64
N MET A 410 37.24 -4.21 8.45
CA MET A 410 36.24 -3.16 8.30
C MET A 410 34.88 -3.87 8.25
N LEU A 411 34.14 -3.83 9.35
CA LEU A 411 32.82 -4.45 9.46
C LEU A 411 31.78 -3.49 8.86
N ILE A 412 31.48 -3.67 7.58
CA ILE A 412 30.33 -3.00 6.95
C ILE A 412 29.13 -3.94 7.05
N ASP A 413 28.00 -3.40 7.51
CA ASP A 413 26.70 -4.09 7.51
C ASP A 413 26.63 -5.39 8.37
N ALA A 414 27.47 -5.45 9.41
CA ALA A 414 27.50 -6.59 10.33
C ALA A 414 26.30 -6.68 11.27
N GLY A 415 25.44 -5.64 11.31
CA GLY A 415 24.23 -5.62 12.14
C GLY A 415 23.30 -6.79 11.83
N GLY A 416 23.22 -7.22 10.57
CA GLY A 416 22.42 -8.37 10.15
C GLY A 416 22.90 -9.73 10.67
N TYR A 417 24.12 -9.82 11.21
CA TYR A 417 24.61 -11.06 11.83
C TYR A 417 24.00 -11.31 13.21
N PHE A 418 23.52 -10.26 13.88
CA PHE A 418 22.98 -10.33 15.23
C PHE A 418 21.45 -10.28 15.16
N ARG A 419 20.80 -11.34 15.63
CA ARG A 419 19.33 -11.47 15.60
C ARG A 419 18.64 -10.69 16.73
N GLU A 420 19.40 -10.15 17.66
CA GLU A 420 18.92 -9.53 18.90
C GLU A 420 19.47 -8.12 19.02
N GLY A 421 18.61 -7.15 19.36
CA GLY A 421 19.00 -5.74 19.53
C GLY A 421 18.98 -4.91 18.23
N ASP A 422 18.97 -3.59 18.39
CA ASP A 422 19.09 -2.64 17.29
C ASP A 422 20.54 -2.19 17.06
N ASN A 423 20.76 -1.35 16.04
CA ASN A 423 22.09 -0.86 15.69
C ASN A 423 22.74 -0.04 16.82
N ASP A 424 21.95 0.71 17.60
CA ASP A 424 22.43 1.50 18.74
C ASP A 424 22.94 0.57 19.86
N PHE A 425 22.18 -0.48 20.18
CA PHE A 425 22.55 -1.50 21.16
C PHE A 425 23.83 -2.23 20.75
N MET A 426 23.95 -2.60 19.47
CA MET A 426 25.15 -3.24 18.91
C MET A 426 26.37 -2.32 18.96
N ALA A 427 26.20 -1.05 18.57
CA ALA A 427 27.28 -0.06 18.61
C ALA A 427 27.79 0.17 20.04
N ALA A 428 26.89 0.30 21.01
CA ALA A 428 27.24 0.43 22.42
C ALA A 428 28.00 -0.79 22.95
N LYS A 429 27.56 -2.00 22.60
CA LYS A 429 28.26 -3.26 22.95
C LYS A 429 29.64 -3.36 22.32
N MET A 430 29.78 -2.99 21.05
CA MET A 430 31.08 -2.94 20.37
C MET A 430 32.03 -1.92 21.00
N HIS A 431 31.52 -0.73 21.34
CA HIS A 431 32.29 0.29 22.05
C HIS A 431 32.79 -0.23 23.40
N GLN A 432 31.90 -0.84 24.20
CA GLN A 432 32.26 -1.42 25.50
C GLN A 432 33.32 -2.51 25.38
N LEU A 433 33.20 -3.38 24.37
CA LEU A 433 34.10 -4.52 24.20
C LEU A 433 35.49 -4.09 23.72
N HIS A 434 35.57 -3.12 22.82
CA HIS A 434 36.84 -2.72 22.20
C HIS A 434 37.48 -1.48 22.79
N LYS A 435 36.73 -0.71 23.60
CA LYS A 435 37.13 0.60 24.11
C LYS A 435 37.65 1.51 22.99
N LYS A 436 37.00 1.45 21.84
CA LYS A 436 37.30 2.23 20.64
C LYS A 436 36.03 2.93 20.17
N PRO A 437 36.14 4.12 19.56
CA PRO A 437 34.99 4.78 18.97
C PRO A 437 34.33 3.90 17.92
N VAL A 438 33.02 3.73 18.02
CA VAL A 438 32.22 3.03 17.00
C VAL A 438 31.38 4.06 16.26
N ILE A 439 31.61 4.18 14.96
CA ILE A 439 30.88 5.11 14.11
C ILE A 439 29.87 4.30 13.29
N PHE A 440 28.61 4.70 13.30
CA PHE A 440 27.63 4.22 12.33
C PHE A 440 26.69 5.35 11.89
N TYR A 441 26.11 5.18 10.71
CA TYR A 441 25.16 6.15 10.15
C TYR A 441 23.73 5.67 10.39
N THR A 442 22.87 6.56 10.89
CA THR A 442 21.44 6.25 11.05
C THR A 442 20.77 6.09 9.69
N ARG A 443 19.51 5.65 9.69
CA ARG A 443 18.70 5.56 8.47
C ARG A 443 18.53 6.91 7.78
N GLU A 444 18.62 8.00 8.54
CA GLU A 444 18.55 9.39 8.09
C GLU A 444 19.91 9.92 7.59
N GLY A 445 20.98 9.13 7.70
CA GLY A 445 22.34 9.51 7.31
C GLY A 445 23.09 10.32 8.37
N GLU A 446 22.59 10.40 9.60
CA GLU A 446 23.28 11.09 10.69
C GLU A 446 24.41 10.21 11.24
N GLU A 447 25.58 10.80 11.46
CA GLU A 447 26.72 10.12 12.07
C GLU A 447 26.52 10.00 13.58
N ARG A 448 26.53 8.76 14.09
CA ARG A 448 26.55 8.48 15.54
C ARG A 448 27.87 7.85 15.94
N ILE A 449 28.45 8.36 17.02
CA ILE A 449 29.73 7.91 17.57
C ILE A 449 29.49 7.46 19.01
N PHE A 450 29.79 6.19 19.30
CA PHE A 450 29.76 5.61 20.64
C PHE A 450 31.16 5.50 21.21
#